data_AF-A0A2U1MK80-F1
#
_entry.id   AF-A0A2U1MK80-F1
#
_cell.length_a   1.000
_cell.length_b   1.000
_cell.length_c   1.000
_cell.angle_alpha   90.00
_cell.angle_beta   90.00
_cell.angle_gamma   90.00
#
_symmetry.space_group_name_H-M   'P 1'
#
loop_
_entity.id
_entity.type
_entity.pdbx_description
1 polymer ?
#
loop_
_entity_poly.entity_id
_entity_poly.type
_entity_poly.pdbx_seq_one_letter_code
_entity_poly.pdbx_strand_id
1 'polypeptide(L)'
;MDTSNTHNNNTLWFFKHKGFDDKNIHEIFKKCKRLEGVQKENLSENWDYLKKIGIHERKLPSIVTKCPRIMTLDLNEKLIPMVQCLATLGTKPNEVASAITKFPHILTHSVEEKLCPLLGFFESLGVSGTQVGKMLLHNPRIISYSIDLKLSGVVDFLAGIGLTKEGTIGKILVKNPSIMGYNVEKRLRPTTEFLLSLGVTKLDLQKVAINFPEVLCRDVDKILKPNCDYLKTRGFDSQQIATLVARYPPILIKSVKNSLEPRIRFLVEVMNRGLEEAADYPEFFQHGLKKRLERREKLLKQKNVSCSLSEMLDCNHKKFLSRSRVRCSPLQKCGAPLEATSIPSGRSDETSSKNENKQTKMSSKDGVPHWSVYDNIKIIPSNPNALMAEINSAISSLQYAKTTKFLNPLPPLPKNKKIVDDGNNSSSSSLYDARMAHDAYKRGLAYMAADNLEEAYRLLNAALSKCPPDKICAVAKIQSLISLTAQRLGTSTR
;
A
#
# COMPACT_ATOMS: atom_id res chain seq x y z
N MET A 1 56.57 -9.71 2.95
CA MET A 1 55.53 -10.52 2.28
C MET A 1 55.01 -11.48 3.34
N ASP A 2 53.75 -11.39 3.79
CA ASP A 2 53.00 -12.49 4.45
C ASP A 2 51.66 -12.07 5.08
N THR A 3 51.35 -10.77 5.22
CA THR A 3 50.09 -10.33 5.84
C THR A 3 48.83 -10.73 5.06
N SER A 4 48.89 -10.88 3.74
CA SER A 4 47.73 -11.31 2.93
C SER A 4 47.34 -12.77 3.16
N ASN A 5 48.30 -13.65 3.48
CA ASN A 5 48.04 -15.08 3.63
C ASN A 5 47.39 -15.40 4.99
N THR A 6 47.71 -14.64 6.03
CA THR A 6 47.13 -14.79 7.38
C THR A 6 45.68 -14.30 7.45
N HIS A 7 45.36 -13.17 6.79
CA HIS A 7 43.99 -12.62 6.76
C HIS A 7 43.03 -13.52 5.97
N ASN A 8 43.51 -14.12 4.88
CA ASN A 8 42.71 -15.04 4.08
C ASN A 8 42.35 -16.32 4.88
N ASN A 9 43.28 -16.83 5.69
CA ASN A 9 43.04 -17.95 6.60
C ASN A 9 42.05 -17.62 7.73
N ASN A 10 42.10 -16.40 8.29
CA ASN A 10 41.18 -15.98 9.35
C ASN A 10 39.73 -15.85 8.88
N THR A 11 39.51 -15.30 7.68
CA THR A 11 38.19 -15.18 7.07
C THR A 11 37.61 -16.55 6.69
N LEU A 12 38.45 -17.44 6.15
CA LEU A 12 38.05 -18.80 5.81
C LEU A 12 37.61 -19.58 7.06
N TRP A 13 38.38 -19.49 8.15
CA TRP A 13 38.03 -20.11 9.43
C TRP A 13 36.76 -19.52 10.04
N PHE A 14 36.53 -18.20 9.92
CA PHE A 14 35.27 -17.58 10.36
C PHE A 14 34.06 -18.26 9.70
N PHE A 15 34.07 -18.42 8.38
CA PHE A 15 32.98 -19.08 7.67
C PHE A 15 32.86 -20.57 8.04
N LYS A 16 33.96 -21.31 8.22
CA LYS A 16 33.90 -22.69 8.71
C LYS A 16 33.22 -22.78 10.09
N HIS A 17 33.59 -21.92 11.04
CA HIS A 17 32.98 -21.88 12.37
C HIS A 17 31.49 -21.50 12.35
N LYS A 18 31.04 -20.72 11.36
CA LYS A 18 29.62 -20.38 11.16
C LYS A 18 28.84 -21.45 10.38
N GLY A 19 29.44 -22.60 10.11
CA GLY A 19 28.79 -23.77 9.53
C GLY A 19 28.69 -23.76 8.01
N PHE A 20 29.54 -23.01 7.32
CA PHE A 20 29.63 -23.07 5.85
C PHE A 20 30.53 -24.23 5.43
N ASP A 21 30.08 -25.01 4.44
CA ASP A 21 30.92 -26.01 3.78
C ASP A 21 31.91 -25.35 2.80
N ASP A 22 32.96 -26.09 2.42
CA ASP A 22 34.04 -25.60 1.57
C ASP A 22 33.53 -25.11 0.19
N LYS A 23 32.46 -25.73 -0.34
CA LYS A 23 31.86 -25.34 -1.61
C LYS A 23 31.20 -23.97 -1.51
N ASN A 24 30.42 -23.73 -0.46
CA ASN A 24 29.76 -22.47 -0.18
C ASN A 24 30.77 -21.36 0.09
N ILE A 25 31.85 -21.66 0.81
CA ILE A 25 32.96 -20.73 1.04
C ILE A 25 33.60 -20.34 -0.30
N HIS A 26 33.92 -21.32 -1.15
CA HIS A 26 34.48 -21.04 -2.47
C HIS A 26 33.55 -20.17 -3.33
N GLU A 27 32.24 -20.43 -3.32
CA GLU A 27 31.27 -19.57 -4.01
C GLU A 27 31.22 -18.14 -3.47
N ILE A 28 31.33 -17.97 -2.15
CA ILE A 28 31.32 -16.67 -1.46
C ILE A 28 32.51 -15.83 -1.93
N PHE A 29 33.72 -16.39 -1.90
CA PHE A 29 34.94 -15.71 -2.35
C PHE A 29 34.93 -15.43 -3.86
N LYS A 30 34.41 -16.38 -4.67
CA LYS A 30 34.21 -16.17 -6.10
C LYS A 30 33.29 -14.98 -6.40
N LYS A 31 32.22 -14.81 -5.63
CA LYS A 31 31.26 -13.70 -5.78
C LYS A 31 31.77 -12.38 -5.19
N CYS A 32 32.66 -12.41 -4.19
CA CYS A 32 33.15 -11.22 -3.52
C CYS A 32 34.61 -11.35 -3.06
N LYS A 33 35.54 -11.10 -3.98
CA LYS A 33 36.99 -11.09 -3.72
C LYS A 33 37.42 -10.13 -2.59
N ARG A 34 36.65 -9.07 -2.35
CA ARG A 34 36.92 -8.09 -1.29
C ARG A 34 36.94 -8.71 0.11
N LEU A 35 36.41 -9.93 0.29
CA LEU A 35 36.45 -10.65 1.57
C LEU A 35 37.85 -11.12 1.98
N GLU A 36 38.78 -11.30 1.03
CA GLU A 36 40.13 -11.82 1.29
C GLU A 36 40.99 -10.89 2.17
N GLY A 37 40.62 -9.60 2.27
CA GLY A 37 41.32 -8.59 3.05
C GLY A 37 40.52 -8.01 4.24
N VAL A 38 39.38 -8.58 4.61
CA VAL A 38 38.56 -8.08 5.72
C VAL A 38 39.01 -8.67 7.04
N GLN A 39 39.04 -7.85 8.09
CA GLN A 39 39.34 -8.29 9.46
C GLN A 39 38.21 -9.16 10.03
N LYS A 40 38.57 -10.16 10.83
CA LYS A 40 37.62 -11.11 11.43
C LYS A 40 36.63 -10.41 12.36
N GLU A 41 37.06 -9.35 13.02
CA GLU A 41 36.30 -8.51 13.93
C GLU A 41 35.13 -7.88 13.18
N ASN A 42 35.40 -7.23 12.03
CA ASN A 42 34.37 -6.62 11.19
C ASN A 42 33.35 -7.65 10.68
N LEU A 43 33.78 -8.86 10.32
CA LEU A 43 32.87 -9.94 9.92
C LEU A 43 31.97 -10.37 11.09
N SER A 44 32.52 -10.44 12.30
CA SER A 44 31.79 -10.83 13.51
C SER A 44 30.79 -9.75 13.91
N GLU A 45 31.20 -8.48 13.90
CA GLU A 45 30.32 -7.33 14.17
C GLU A 45 29.13 -7.28 13.20
N ASN A 46 29.38 -7.44 11.89
CA ASN A 46 28.32 -7.47 10.89
C ASN A 46 27.38 -8.68 11.08
N TRP A 47 27.92 -9.84 11.42
CA TRP A 47 27.12 -11.03 11.72
C TRP A 47 26.21 -10.84 12.93
N ASP A 48 26.77 -10.32 14.02
CA ASP A 48 26.05 -10.12 15.28
C ASP A 48 25.02 -8.99 15.17
N TYR A 49 25.31 -7.95 14.38
CA TYR A 49 24.34 -6.93 14.05
C TYR A 49 23.14 -7.50 13.27
N LEU A 50 23.38 -8.36 12.27
CA LEU A 50 22.29 -9.03 11.55
C LEU A 50 21.43 -9.90 12.47
N LYS A 51 22.02 -10.53 13.50
CA LYS A 51 21.26 -11.23 14.55
C LYS A 51 20.43 -10.27 15.39
N LYS A 52 21.03 -9.15 15.83
CA LYS A 52 20.39 -8.12 16.67
C LYS A 52 19.16 -7.51 16.02
N ILE A 53 19.15 -7.33 14.70
CA ILE A 53 17.99 -6.79 13.96
C ILE A 53 16.84 -7.79 13.76
N GLY A 54 16.95 -9.00 14.32
CA GLY A 54 15.89 -10.01 14.32
C GLY A 54 16.00 -11.09 13.23
N ILE A 55 17.14 -11.21 12.54
CA ILE A 55 17.36 -12.32 11.61
C ILE A 55 17.84 -13.54 12.40
N HIS A 56 17.09 -14.64 12.31
CA HIS A 56 17.49 -15.89 12.94
C HIS A 56 18.82 -16.41 12.37
N GLU A 57 19.71 -16.87 13.26
CA GLU A 57 21.05 -17.35 12.91
C GLU A 57 21.04 -18.43 11.83
N ARG A 58 20.09 -19.37 11.88
CA ARG A 58 19.89 -20.40 10.84
C ARG A 58 19.69 -19.87 9.42
N LYS A 59 19.27 -18.61 9.25
CA LYS A 59 19.04 -17.97 7.94
C LYS A 59 20.26 -17.21 7.45
N LEU A 60 21.20 -16.85 8.32
CA LEU A 60 22.38 -16.05 7.97
C LEU A 60 23.27 -16.72 6.93
N PRO A 61 23.55 -18.05 6.99
CA PRO A 61 24.32 -18.69 5.94
C PRO A 61 23.72 -18.50 4.54
N SER A 62 22.40 -18.69 4.40
CA SER A 62 21.71 -18.46 3.12
C SER A 62 21.77 -17.01 2.65
N ILE A 63 21.70 -16.05 3.58
CA ILE A 63 21.77 -14.61 3.29
C ILE A 63 23.17 -14.23 2.78
N VAL A 64 24.21 -14.67 3.48
CA VAL A 64 25.60 -14.40 3.12
C VAL A 64 25.97 -15.10 1.81
N THR A 65 25.57 -16.35 1.58
CA THR A 65 25.82 -17.03 0.29
C THR A 65 25.15 -16.31 -0.89
N LYS A 66 23.97 -15.71 -0.66
CA LYS A 66 23.26 -14.91 -1.67
C LYS A 66 23.90 -13.55 -1.92
N CYS A 67 24.41 -12.89 -0.88
CA CYS A 67 25.03 -11.57 -0.99
C CYS A 67 26.23 -11.44 -0.03
N PRO A 68 27.40 -11.99 -0.41
CA PRO A 68 28.59 -11.99 0.44
C PRO A 68 29.07 -10.58 0.81
N ARG A 69 28.83 -9.61 -0.07
CA ARG A 69 29.22 -8.21 0.08
C ARG A 69 28.68 -7.56 1.36
N ILE A 70 27.60 -8.07 1.95
CA ILE A 70 27.06 -7.53 3.22
C ILE A 70 28.09 -7.62 4.34
N MET A 71 28.91 -8.67 4.34
CA MET A 71 29.94 -8.88 5.35
C MET A 71 31.11 -7.90 5.21
N THR A 72 31.26 -7.25 4.04
CA THR A 72 32.33 -6.27 3.77
C THR A 72 31.86 -4.82 3.92
N LEU A 73 30.59 -4.58 4.29
CA LEU A 73 30.07 -3.24 4.45
C LEU A 73 30.53 -2.66 5.79
N ASP A 74 30.76 -1.36 5.83
CA ASP A 74 30.99 -0.66 7.08
C ASP A 74 29.71 -0.67 7.93
N LEU A 75 29.86 -1.04 9.20
CA LEU A 75 28.72 -1.21 10.10
C LEU A 75 28.02 0.12 10.38
N ASN A 76 28.78 1.19 10.67
CA ASN A 76 28.25 2.47 11.14
C ASN A 76 27.91 3.42 10.00
N GLU A 77 28.64 3.36 8.89
CA GLU A 77 28.45 4.25 7.74
C GLU A 77 27.46 3.70 6.70
N LYS A 78 27.29 2.37 6.60
CA LYS A 78 26.45 1.74 5.57
C LYS A 78 25.31 0.92 6.14
N LEU A 79 25.61 -0.10 6.96
CA LEU A 79 24.61 -1.08 7.40
C LEU A 79 23.58 -0.48 8.35
N ILE A 80 24.03 0.14 9.45
CA ILE A 80 23.15 0.74 10.45
C ILE A 80 22.25 1.81 9.83
N PRO A 81 22.77 2.79 9.06
CA PRO A 81 21.93 3.82 8.45
C PRO A 81 20.88 3.26 7.50
N MET A 82 21.24 2.27 6.67
CA MET A 82 20.27 1.63 5.76
C MET A 82 19.19 0.88 6.54
N VAL A 83 19.55 0.09 7.56
CA VAL A 83 18.57 -0.63 8.38
C VAL A 83 17.66 0.33 9.15
N GLN A 84 18.22 1.40 9.72
CA GLN A 84 17.43 2.44 10.40
C GLN A 84 16.46 3.13 9.43
N CYS A 85 16.91 3.47 8.23
CA CYS A 85 16.05 4.05 7.20
C CYS A 85 14.92 3.08 6.79
N LEU A 86 15.22 1.79 6.58
CA LEU A 86 14.19 0.79 6.32
C LEU A 86 13.22 0.63 7.49
N ALA A 87 13.70 0.81 8.73
CA ALA A 87 12.85 0.76 9.92
C ALA A 87 11.88 1.94 10.01
N THR A 88 12.23 3.14 9.51
CA THR A 88 11.27 4.27 9.46
C THR A 88 10.17 4.05 8.42
N LEU A 89 10.43 3.22 7.40
CA LEU A 89 9.47 2.81 6.39
C LEU A 89 8.58 1.63 6.83
N GLY A 90 9.03 0.87 7.82
CA GLY A 90 8.35 -0.30 8.36
C GLY A 90 7.30 0.05 9.41
N THR A 91 6.29 -0.79 9.53
CA THR A 91 5.31 -0.69 10.63
C THR A 91 5.59 -1.67 11.75
N LYS A 92 6.31 -2.75 11.45
CA LYS A 92 6.68 -3.80 12.41
C LYS A 92 8.18 -4.06 12.34
N PRO A 93 8.85 -4.31 13.48
CA PRO A 93 10.28 -4.61 13.52
C PRO A 93 10.68 -5.80 12.62
N ASN A 94 9.82 -6.80 12.52
CA ASN A 94 10.09 -8.02 11.74
C ASN A 94 10.02 -7.82 10.21
N GLU A 95 9.43 -6.73 9.72
CA GLU A 95 9.29 -6.48 8.28
C GLU A 95 10.65 -6.24 7.62
N VAL A 96 11.54 -5.50 8.29
CA VAL A 96 12.90 -5.22 7.81
C VAL A 96 13.73 -6.51 7.74
N ALA A 97 13.74 -7.31 8.82
CA ALA A 97 14.43 -8.60 8.84
C ALA A 97 13.90 -9.57 7.75
N SER A 98 12.59 -9.57 7.52
CA SER A 98 11.94 -10.35 6.46
C SER A 98 12.35 -9.87 5.07
N ALA A 99 12.40 -8.56 4.83
CA ALA A 99 12.84 -7.97 3.58
C ALA A 99 14.30 -8.32 3.26
N ILE A 100 15.21 -8.15 4.23
CA ILE A 100 16.64 -8.51 4.10
C ILE A 100 16.78 -10.01 3.83
N THR A 101 16.03 -10.86 4.53
CA THR A 101 16.06 -12.32 4.29
C THR A 101 15.67 -12.67 2.85
N LYS A 102 14.64 -12.01 2.30
CA LYS A 102 14.15 -12.24 0.93
C LYS A 102 15.12 -11.71 -0.12
N PHE A 103 15.68 -10.53 0.09
CA PHE A 103 16.60 -9.87 -0.83
C PHE A 103 17.73 -9.16 -0.07
N PRO A 104 18.80 -9.89 0.29
CA PRO A 104 19.90 -9.34 1.09
C PRO A 104 20.58 -8.12 0.46
N HIS A 105 20.60 -8.06 -0.87
CA HIS A 105 21.21 -6.98 -1.65
C HIS A 105 20.61 -5.60 -1.35
N ILE A 106 19.42 -5.50 -0.72
CA ILE A 106 18.85 -4.23 -0.26
C ILE A 106 19.83 -3.42 0.60
N LEU A 107 20.66 -4.10 1.41
CA LEU A 107 21.64 -3.47 2.29
C LEU A 107 22.87 -2.91 1.55
N THR A 108 23.07 -3.31 0.30
CA THR A 108 24.24 -2.88 -0.50
C THR A 108 23.99 -1.61 -1.29
N HIS A 109 22.76 -1.10 -1.28
CA HIS A 109 22.37 0.11 -2.01
C HIS A 109 22.59 1.33 -1.11
N SER A 110 22.77 2.50 -1.72
CA SER A 110 22.90 3.76 -0.98
C SER A 110 21.53 4.28 -0.57
N VAL A 111 21.41 4.80 0.65
CA VAL A 111 20.19 5.48 1.10
C VAL A 111 19.95 6.71 0.21
N GLU A 112 20.97 7.56 0.06
CA GLU A 112 20.86 8.85 -0.64
C GLU A 112 20.73 8.69 -2.15
N GLU A 113 21.49 7.79 -2.77
CA GLU A 113 21.55 7.68 -4.23
C GLU A 113 20.54 6.69 -4.83
N LYS A 114 19.95 5.82 -4.00
CA LYS A 114 18.98 4.81 -4.47
C LYS A 114 17.66 4.89 -3.75
N LEU A 115 17.66 4.81 -2.42
CA LEU A 115 16.40 4.74 -1.68
C LEU A 115 15.62 6.06 -1.76
N CYS A 116 16.25 7.21 -1.50
CA CYS A 116 15.58 8.51 -1.55
C CYS A 116 15.01 8.84 -2.95
N PRO A 117 15.75 8.69 -4.07
CA PRO A 117 15.21 8.88 -5.41
C PRO A 117 14.04 7.94 -5.72
N LEU A 118 14.11 6.68 -5.26
CA LEU A 118 13.03 5.72 -5.43
C LEU A 118 11.75 6.17 -4.70
N LEU A 119 11.89 6.67 -3.46
CA LEU A 119 10.75 7.22 -2.71
C LEU A 119 10.14 8.41 -3.45
N GLY A 120 10.98 9.37 -3.88
CA GLY A 120 10.54 10.55 -4.63
C GLY A 120 9.85 10.21 -5.95
N PHE A 121 10.34 9.19 -6.66
CA PHE A 121 9.70 8.69 -7.88
C PHE A 121 8.26 8.22 -7.61
N PHE A 122 8.03 7.42 -6.59
CA PHE A 122 6.66 6.96 -6.27
C PHE A 122 5.78 8.07 -5.69
N GLU A 123 6.34 9.01 -4.94
CA GLU A 123 5.63 10.20 -4.48
C GLU A 123 5.13 11.06 -5.66
N SER A 124 5.93 11.20 -6.71
CA SER A 124 5.52 11.89 -7.95
C SER A 124 4.34 11.20 -8.67
N LEU A 125 4.15 9.90 -8.44
CA LEU A 125 3.01 9.12 -8.96
C LEU A 125 1.79 9.14 -8.01
N GLY A 126 1.81 10.00 -6.99
CA GLY A 126 0.73 10.15 -6.01
C GLY A 126 0.68 9.04 -4.96
N VAL A 127 1.77 8.30 -4.75
CA VAL A 127 1.86 7.26 -3.70
C VAL A 127 2.45 7.86 -2.44
N SER A 128 1.79 7.68 -1.29
CA SER A 128 2.35 8.16 -0.02
C SER A 128 3.61 7.38 0.38
N GLY A 129 4.60 8.04 1.00
CA GLY A 129 5.82 7.38 1.48
C GLY A 129 5.57 6.14 2.36
N THR A 130 4.48 6.14 3.14
CA THR A 130 4.08 4.95 3.94
C THR A 130 3.66 3.75 3.08
N GLN A 131 3.00 3.98 1.95
CA GLN A 131 2.64 2.92 1.00
C GLN A 131 3.87 2.41 0.25
N VAL A 132 4.79 3.32 -0.12
CA VAL A 132 6.06 2.95 -0.75
C VAL A 132 6.91 2.10 0.20
N GLY A 133 7.00 2.49 1.47
CA GLY A 133 7.70 1.72 2.50
C GLY A 133 7.17 0.30 2.65
N LYS A 134 5.84 0.15 2.80
CA LYS A 134 5.19 -1.18 2.84
C LYS A 134 5.46 -1.98 1.57
N MET A 135 5.32 -1.36 0.40
CA MET A 135 5.58 -1.99 -0.89
C MET A 135 7.02 -2.48 -1.00
N LEU A 136 8.00 -1.65 -0.63
CA LEU A 136 9.42 -1.98 -0.66
C LEU A 136 9.74 -3.14 0.30
N LEU A 137 9.23 -3.13 1.52
CA LEU A 137 9.49 -4.21 2.48
C LEU A 137 8.83 -5.53 2.08
N HIS A 138 7.69 -5.48 1.39
CA HIS A 138 7.05 -6.68 0.83
C HIS A 138 7.78 -7.21 -0.42
N ASN A 139 8.24 -6.31 -1.30
CA ASN A 139 8.97 -6.62 -2.53
C ASN A 139 10.31 -5.85 -2.62
N PRO A 140 11.32 -6.26 -1.83
CA PRO A 140 12.57 -5.50 -1.68
C PRO A 140 13.42 -5.42 -2.95
N ARG A 141 13.15 -6.26 -3.95
CA ARG A 141 13.88 -6.22 -5.23
C ARG A 141 13.64 -4.93 -6.02
N ILE A 142 12.56 -4.18 -5.75
CA ILE A 142 12.24 -2.95 -6.49
C ILE A 142 13.37 -1.92 -6.40
N ILE A 143 14.09 -1.85 -5.27
CA ILE A 143 15.22 -0.92 -5.09
C ILE A 143 16.37 -1.15 -6.07
N SER A 144 16.47 -2.36 -6.64
CA SER A 144 17.51 -2.71 -7.60
C SER A 144 17.18 -2.34 -9.04
N TYR A 145 15.95 -1.86 -9.30
CA TYR A 145 15.54 -1.45 -10.64
C TYR A 145 15.99 -0.02 -10.94
N SER A 146 16.43 0.21 -12.18
CA SER A 146 16.67 1.56 -12.68
C SER A 146 15.35 2.32 -12.79
N ILE A 147 15.30 3.53 -12.21
CA ILE A 147 14.14 4.40 -12.30
C ILE A 147 13.87 4.75 -13.77
N ASP A 148 14.89 5.17 -14.51
CA ASP A 148 14.74 5.66 -15.88
C ASP A 148 14.41 4.55 -16.88
N LEU A 149 15.16 3.43 -16.83
CA LEU A 149 15.03 2.39 -17.84
C LEU A 149 13.93 1.36 -17.53
N LYS A 150 13.68 1.09 -16.25
CA LYS A 150 12.81 -0.02 -15.84
C LYS A 150 11.50 0.46 -15.26
N LEU A 151 11.53 1.36 -14.28
CA LEU A 151 10.29 1.81 -13.62
C LEU A 151 9.50 2.76 -14.52
N SER A 152 10.17 3.76 -15.09
CA SER A 152 9.54 4.74 -15.99
C SER A 152 8.97 4.06 -17.24
N GLY A 153 9.67 3.09 -17.82
CA GLY A 153 9.13 2.32 -18.95
C GLY A 153 7.82 1.58 -18.63
N VAL A 154 7.64 1.10 -17.39
CA VAL A 154 6.37 0.49 -16.96
C VAL A 154 5.29 1.55 -16.74
N VAL A 155 5.66 2.71 -16.20
CA VAL A 155 4.74 3.86 -16.05
C VAL A 155 4.27 4.35 -17.41
N ASP A 156 5.17 4.53 -18.38
CA ASP A 156 4.85 5.00 -19.72
C ASP A 156 4.02 3.98 -20.49
N PHE A 157 4.28 2.68 -20.32
CA PHE A 157 3.40 1.64 -20.82
C PHE A 157 1.99 1.74 -20.24
N LEU A 158 1.85 1.89 -18.91
CA LEU A 158 0.55 2.04 -18.26
C LEU A 158 -0.16 3.34 -18.68
N ALA A 159 0.58 4.42 -18.92
CA ALA A 159 0.04 5.64 -19.49
C ALA A 159 -0.41 5.42 -20.95
N GLY A 160 0.33 4.64 -21.73
CA GLY A 160 0.02 4.29 -23.12
C GLY A 160 -1.25 3.46 -23.30
N ILE A 161 -1.68 2.71 -22.27
CA ILE A 161 -3.01 2.05 -22.26
C ILE A 161 -4.15 3.00 -21.85
N GLY A 162 -3.83 4.27 -21.58
CA GLY A 162 -4.78 5.34 -21.26
C GLY A 162 -5.04 5.56 -19.77
N LEU A 163 -4.13 5.10 -18.89
CA LEU A 163 -4.24 5.39 -17.45
C LEU A 163 -3.58 6.72 -17.08
N THR A 164 -4.17 7.43 -16.13
CA THR A 164 -3.66 8.71 -15.66
C THR A 164 -2.41 8.54 -14.78
N LYS A 165 -1.41 9.39 -14.99
CA LYS A 165 -0.20 9.45 -14.15
C LYS A 165 -0.53 10.01 -12.76
N GLU A 166 -1.63 10.75 -12.65
CA GLU A 166 -2.18 11.36 -11.44
C GLU A 166 -2.85 10.30 -10.55
N GLY A 167 -2.02 9.52 -9.84
CA GLY A 167 -2.44 8.62 -8.75
C GLY A 167 -2.96 7.23 -9.17
N THR A 168 -3.52 7.07 -10.37
CA THR A 168 -4.05 5.75 -10.82
C THR A 168 -2.93 4.75 -11.02
N ILE A 169 -1.89 5.12 -11.76
CA ILE A 169 -0.71 4.27 -11.97
C ILE A 169 -0.05 3.94 -10.63
N GLY A 170 0.13 4.93 -9.74
CA GLY A 170 0.66 4.71 -8.40
C GLY A 170 -0.10 3.64 -7.62
N LYS A 171 -1.45 3.69 -7.63
CA LYS A 171 -2.30 2.67 -6.98
C LYS A 171 -2.09 1.27 -7.57
N ILE A 172 -1.90 1.15 -8.88
CA ILE A 172 -1.62 -0.13 -9.55
C ILE A 172 -0.28 -0.70 -9.09
N LEU A 173 0.76 0.13 -9.07
CA LEU A 173 2.11 -0.30 -8.66
C LEU A 173 2.14 -0.74 -7.20
N VAL A 174 1.43 -0.04 -6.31
CA VAL A 174 1.29 -0.45 -4.90
C VAL A 174 0.52 -1.77 -4.77
N LYS A 175 -0.56 -1.94 -5.53
CA LYS A 175 -1.41 -3.14 -5.48
C LYS A 175 -0.69 -4.37 -6.00
N ASN A 176 0.08 -4.24 -7.08
CA ASN A 176 0.89 -5.32 -7.62
C ASN A 176 2.31 -4.86 -7.95
N PRO A 177 3.20 -4.78 -6.95
CA PRO A 177 4.56 -4.29 -7.16
C PRO A 177 5.42 -5.19 -8.05
N SER A 178 4.97 -6.44 -8.28
CA SER A 178 5.66 -7.39 -9.14
C SER A 178 5.59 -7.02 -10.63
N ILE A 179 4.60 -6.20 -11.03
CA ILE A 179 4.44 -5.76 -12.43
C ILE A 179 5.71 -5.08 -12.96
N MET A 180 6.39 -4.32 -12.10
CA MET A 180 7.63 -3.60 -12.42
C MET A 180 8.82 -4.54 -12.70
N GLY A 181 8.74 -5.81 -12.33
CA GLY A 181 9.78 -6.79 -12.66
C GLY A 181 9.73 -7.27 -14.10
N TYR A 182 8.56 -7.21 -14.75
CA TYR A 182 8.37 -7.75 -16.10
C TYR A 182 8.92 -6.83 -17.19
N ASN A 183 9.27 -7.41 -18.33
CA ASN A 183 9.67 -6.64 -19.50
C ASN A 183 8.41 -6.17 -20.24
N VAL A 184 8.35 -4.89 -20.58
CA VAL A 184 7.18 -4.28 -21.24
C VAL A 184 6.90 -4.97 -22.57
N GLU A 185 7.89 -5.02 -23.46
CA GLU A 185 7.77 -5.53 -24.83
C GLU A 185 7.58 -7.05 -24.90
N LYS A 186 8.18 -7.81 -23.97
CA LYS A 186 8.11 -9.28 -23.98
C LYS A 186 6.98 -9.87 -23.14
N ARG A 187 6.35 -9.08 -22.27
CA ARG A 187 5.30 -9.58 -21.36
C ARG A 187 4.08 -8.69 -21.34
N LEU A 188 4.22 -7.43 -20.95
CA LEU A 188 3.06 -6.59 -20.66
C LEU A 188 2.29 -6.24 -21.94
N ARG A 189 2.99 -5.80 -22.99
CA ARG A 189 2.40 -5.41 -24.27
C ARG A 189 1.74 -6.58 -25.00
N PRO A 190 2.39 -7.75 -25.19
CA PRO A 190 1.72 -8.92 -25.79
C PRO A 190 0.47 -9.34 -25.02
N THR A 191 0.49 -9.21 -23.69
CA THR A 191 -0.67 -9.54 -22.86
C THR A 191 -1.83 -8.58 -23.12
N THR A 192 -1.58 -7.27 -23.19
CA THR A 192 -2.63 -6.29 -23.50
C THR A 192 -3.17 -6.45 -24.91
N GLU A 193 -2.31 -6.72 -25.89
CA GLU A 193 -2.71 -6.97 -27.29
C GLU A 193 -3.57 -8.22 -27.39
N PHE A 194 -3.20 -9.29 -26.68
CA PHE A 194 -4.02 -10.50 -26.60
C PHE A 194 -5.41 -10.21 -26.00
N LEU A 195 -5.49 -9.47 -24.90
CA LEU A 195 -6.78 -9.11 -24.29
C LEU A 195 -7.66 -8.30 -25.27
N LEU A 196 -7.09 -7.35 -26.01
CA LEU A 196 -7.80 -6.61 -27.05
C LEU A 196 -8.26 -7.53 -28.19
N SER A 197 -7.44 -8.51 -28.59
CA SER A 197 -7.79 -9.49 -29.63
C SER A 197 -8.96 -10.40 -29.24
N LEU A 198 -9.24 -10.55 -27.93
CA LEU A 198 -10.41 -11.26 -27.42
C LEU A 198 -11.70 -10.42 -27.46
N GLY A 199 -11.65 -9.18 -27.94
CA GLY A 199 -12.81 -8.28 -27.96
C GLY A 199 -12.98 -7.45 -26.69
N VAL A 200 -11.99 -7.44 -25.78
CA VAL A 200 -12.01 -6.54 -24.62
C VAL A 200 -11.80 -5.11 -25.11
N THR A 201 -12.68 -4.18 -24.69
CA THR A 201 -12.57 -2.78 -25.10
C THR A 201 -11.36 -2.10 -24.43
N LYS A 202 -10.86 -1.00 -25.01
CA LYS A 202 -9.79 -0.21 -24.37
C LYS A 202 -10.17 0.27 -22.95
N LEU A 203 -11.43 0.64 -22.75
CA LEU A 203 -11.91 1.07 -21.43
C LEU A 203 -11.93 -0.10 -20.44
N ASP A 204 -12.38 -1.28 -20.87
CA ASP A 204 -12.37 -2.45 -20.00
C ASP A 204 -10.94 -2.94 -19.73
N LEU A 205 -10.02 -2.81 -20.68
CA LEU A 205 -8.60 -3.07 -20.47
C LEU A 205 -8.02 -2.19 -19.35
N GLN A 206 -8.39 -0.91 -19.28
CA GLN A 206 -8.00 -0.04 -18.17
C GLN A 206 -8.56 -0.56 -16.84
N LYS A 207 -9.83 -0.97 -16.80
CA LYS A 207 -10.43 -1.59 -15.61
C LYS A 207 -9.71 -2.87 -15.22
N VAL A 208 -9.29 -3.70 -16.18
CA VAL A 208 -8.48 -4.90 -15.95
C VAL A 208 -7.14 -4.52 -15.31
N ALA A 209 -6.43 -3.54 -15.86
CA ALA A 209 -5.14 -3.08 -15.33
C ALA A 209 -5.27 -2.52 -13.90
N ILE A 210 -6.34 -1.79 -13.59
CA ILE A 210 -6.60 -1.24 -12.26
C ILE A 210 -6.99 -2.33 -11.24
N ASN A 211 -7.91 -3.21 -11.64
CA ASN A 211 -8.55 -4.14 -10.71
C ASN A 211 -7.84 -5.49 -10.62
N PHE A 212 -7.15 -5.91 -11.67
CA PHE A 212 -6.49 -7.21 -11.80
C PHE A 212 -5.13 -7.12 -12.51
N PRO A 213 -4.21 -6.25 -12.04
CA PRO A 213 -2.90 -6.05 -12.68
C PRO A 213 -2.04 -7.32 -12.78
N GLU A 214 -2.31 -8.33 -11.97
CA GLU A 214 -1.65 -9.64 -12.04
C GLU A 214 -1.90 -10.38 -13.35
N VAL A 215 -2.99 -10.09 -14.06
CA VAL A 215 -3.28 -10.72 -15.37
C VAL A 215 -2.26 -10.28 -16.41
N LEU A 216 -1.84 -9.01 -16.39
CA LEU A 216 -0.81 -8.46 -17.27
C LEU A 216 0.58 -9.10 -17.06
N CYS A 217 0.76 -9.78 -15.92
CA CYS A 217 2.03 -10.39 -15.50
C CYS A 217 2.15 -11.86 -15.91
N ARG A 218 1.21 -12.38 -16.72
CA ARG A 218 1.15 -13.80 -17.09
C ARG A 218 1.43 -14.00 -18.57
N ASP A 219 1.93 -15.19 -18.88
CA ASP A 219 2.39 -15.52 -20.21
C ASP A 219 1.22 -15.84 -21.14
N VAL A 220 1.19 -15.20 -22.31
CA VAL A 220 0.08 -15.36 -23.25
C VAL A 220 -0.01 -16.79 -23.73
N ASP A 221 1.08 -17.33 -24.28
CA ASP A 221 1.09 -18.65 -24.91
C ASP A 221 1.02 -19.79 -23.91
N LYS A 222 1.59 -19.60 -22.71
CA LYS A 222 1.64 -20.66 -21.69
C LYS A 222 0.45 -20.66 -20.75
N ILE A 223 -0.23 -19.53 -20.56
CA ILE A 223 -1.29 -19.39 -19.54
C ILE A 223 -2.58 -18.87 -20.15
N LEU A 224 -2.59 -17.65 -20.72
CA LEU A 224 -3.85 -17.01 -21.10
C LEU A 224 -4.53 -17.72 -22.27
N LYS A 225 -3.78 -18.07 -23.31
CA LYS A 225 -4.29 -18.73 -24.52
C LYS A 225 -4.79 -20.15 -24.20
N PRO A 226 -4.04 -21.02 -23.50
CA PRO A 226 -4.57 -22.33 -23.07
C PRO A 226 -5.83 -22.23 -22.22
N ASN A 227 -5.93 -21.24 -21.33
CA ASN A 227 -7.14 -21.02 -20.54
C ASN A 227 -8.31 -20.52 -21.41
N CYS A 228 -8.05 -19.63 -22.37
CA CYS A 228 -9.06 -19.17 -23.32
C CYS A 228 -9.56 -20.33 -24.19
N ASP A 229 -8.66 -21.15 -24.72
CA ASP A 229 -8.99 -22.31 -25.54
C ASP A 229 -9.79 -23.34 -24.74
N TYR A 230 -9.44 -23.55 -23.47
CA TYR A 230 -10.26 -24.36 -22.56
C TYR A 230 -11.70 -23.80 -22.41
N LEU A 231 -11.89 -22.48 -22.27
CA LEU A 231 -13.24 -21.92 -22.20
C LEU A 231 -14.02 -22.15 -23.51
N LYS A 232 -13.36 -22.04 -24.66
CA LYS A 232 -13.97 -22.35 -25.96
C LYS A 232 -14.40 -23.82 -26.06
N THR A 233 -13.54 -24.76 -25.63
CA THR A 233 -13.89 -26.20 -25.66
C THR A 233 -15.02 -26.55 -24.71
N ARG A 234 -15.24 -25.76 -23.66
CA ARG A 234 -16.41 -25.89 -22.78
C ARG A 234 -17.70 -25.34 -23.37
N GLY A 235 -17.64 -24.60 -24.49
CA GLY A 235 -18.81 -24.09 -25.20
C GLY A 235 -19.07 -22.59 -25.03
N PHE A 236 -18.15 -21.82 -24.45
CA PHE A 236 -18.28 -20.36 -24.44
C PHE A 236 -17.94 -19.78 -25.81
N ASP A 237 -18.81 -18.92 -26.33
CA ASP A 237 -18.54 -18.18 -27.55
C ASP A 237 -17.56 -17.01 -27.31
N SER A 238 -17.07 -16.40 -28.40
CA SER A 238 -16.10 -15.31 -28.34
C SER A 238 -16.63 -14.07 -27.58
N GLN A 239 -17.92 -13.76 -27.68
CA GLN A 239 -18.53 -12.60 -27.03
C GLN A 239 -18.71 -12.84 -25.52
N GLN A 240 -19.11 -14.06 -25.14
CA GLN A 240 -19.16 -14.51 -23.76
C GLN A 240 -17.77 -14.50 -23.13
N ILE A 241 -16.74 -14.97 -23.84
CA ILE A 241 -15.35 -14.90 -23.37
C ILE A 241 -14.92 -13.44 -23.18
N ALA A 242 -15.19 -12.56 -24.14
CA ALA A 242 -14.89 -11.13 -24.01
C ALA A 242 -15.52 -10.55 -22.73
N THR A 243 -16.79 -10.88 -22.47
CA THR A 243 -17.56 -10.43 -21.30
C THR A 243 -16.98 -10.99 -19.99
N LEU A 244 -16.68 -12.29 -19.96
CA LEU A 244 -16.04 -12.97 -18.83
C LEU A 244 -14.70 -12.32 -18.50
N VAL A 245 -13.88 -12.04 -19.51
CA VAL A 245 -12.56 -11.45 -19.34
C VAL A 245 -12.66 -9.99 -18.92
N ALA A 246 -13.59 -9.20 -19.47
CA ALA A 246 -13.76 -7.80 -19.10
C ALA A 246 -14.21 -7.64 -17.63
N ARG A 247 -15.11 -8.51 -17.14
CA ARG A 247 -15.67 -8.41 -15.79
C ARG A 247 -14.90 -9.20 -14.73
N TYR A 248 -14.34 -10.36 -15.10
CA TYR A 248 -13.53 -11.18 -14.22
C TYR A 248 -12.27 -11.73 -14.93
N PRO A 249 -11.30 -10.85 -15.24
CA PRO A 249 -10.03 -11.22 -15.88
C PRO A 249 -9.27 -12.41 -15.27
N PRO A 250 -9.30 -12.64 -13.93
CA PRO A 250 -8.59 -13.77 -13.33
C PRO A 250 -8.99 -15.15 -13.88
N ILE A 251 -10.12 -15.24 -14.61
CA ILE A 251 -10.50 -16.47 -15.32
C ILE A 251 -9.39 -16.99 -16.25
N LEU A 252 -8.60 -16.10 -16.87
CA LEU A 252 -7.53 -16.49 -17.79
C LEU A 252 -6.24 -16.95 -17.11
N ILE A 253 -6.11 -16.78 -15.79
CA ILE A 253 -4.88 -17.09 -15.05
C ILE A 253 -5.11 -18.10 -13.92
N LYS A 254 -6.34 -18.60 -13.79
CA LYS A 254 -6.72 -19.62 -12.82
C LYS A 254 -6.35 -21.02 -13.29
N SER A 255 -6.08 -21.92 -12.34
CA SER A 255 -5.88 -23.34 -12.66
C SER A 255 -7.15 -23.92 -13.28
N VAL A 256 -7.04 -24.47 -14.47
CA VAL A 256 -8.13 -25.20 -15.13
C VAL A 256 -8.59 -26.36 -14.25
N LYS A 257 -7.69 -27.29 -13.94
CA LYS A 257 -7.97 -28.52 -13.17
C LYS A 257 -8.52 -28.26 -11.76
N ASN A 258 -7.93 -27.30 -11.04
CA ASN A 258 -8.22 -27.11 -9.62
C ASN A 258 -9.22 -25.97 -9.35
N SER A 259 -9.55 -25.15 -10.35
CA SER A 259 -10.43 -24.00 -10.15
C SER A 259 -11.56 -23.90 -11.18
N LEU A 260 -11.27 -23.88 -12.48
CA LEU A 260 -12.30 -23.63 -13.50
C LEU A 260 -13.18 -24.86 -13.70
N GLU A 261 -12.59 -26.01 -14.01
CA GLU A 261 -13.30 -27.26 -14.30
C GLU A 261 -14.24 -27.68 -13.16
N PRO A 262 -13.82 -27.68 -11.87
CA PRO A 262 -14.73 -28.04 -10.79
C PRO A 262 -15.94 -27.11 -10.64
N ARG A 263 -15.82 -25.83 -11.03
CA ARG A 263 -16.91 -24.85 -10.96
C ARG A 263 -17.86 -24.97 -12.15
N ILE A 264 -17.32 -25.14 -13.35
CA ILE A 264 -18.11 -25.38 -14.56
C ILE A 264 -18.91 -26.67 -14.38
N ARG A 265 -18.25 -27.74 -13.93
CA ARG A 265 -18.90 -29.01 -13.65
C ARG A 265 -20.00 -28.88 -12.59
N PHE A 266 -19.73 -28.16 -11.51
CA PHE A 266 -20.74 -27.92 -10.48
C PHE A 266 -21.96 -27.16 -11.01
N LEU A 267 -21.76 -26.14 -11.84
CA LEU A 267 -22.84 -25.37 -12.45
C LEU A 267 -23.73 -26.26 -13.35
N VAL A 268 -23.11 -27.04 -14.22
CA VAL A 268 -23.83 -27.83 -15.22
C VAL A 268 -24.41 -29.11 -14.62
N GLU A 269 -23.61 -29.91 -13.91
CA GLU A 269 -24.01 -31.25 -13.46
C GLU A 269 -24.75 -31.25 -12.11
N VAL A 270 -24.46 -30.29 -11.23
CA VAL A 270 -25.05 -30.27 -9.88
C VAL A 270 -26.17 -29.24 -9.77
N MET A 271 -25.97 -28.04 -10.32
CA MET A 271 -27.00 -27.00 -10.30
C MET A 271 -27.99 -27.14 -11.47
N ASN A 272 -27.67 -27.94 -12.50
CA ASN A 272 -28.46 -28.09 -13.73
C ASN A 272 -28.74 -26.74 -14.43
N ARG A 273 -27.70 -25.91 -14.55
CA ARG A 273 -27.77 -24.58 -15.16
C ARG A 273 -26.90 -24.52 -16.41
N GLY A 274 -27.27 -23.65 -17.35
CA GLY A 274 -26.46 -23.42 -18.54
C GLY A 274 -25.24 -22.55 -18.28
N LEU A 275 -24.30 -22.57 -19.23
CA LEU A 275 -23.04 -21.84 -19.13
C LEU A 275 -23.22 -20.34 -19.36
N GLU A 276 -24.25 -19.95 -20.12
CA GLU A 276 -24.66 -18.58 -20.38
C GLU A 276 -24.88 -17.80 -19.08
N GLU A 277 -25.43 -18.44 -18.04
CA GLU A 277 -25.64 -17.78 -16.74
C GLU A 277 -24.31 -17.38 -16.07
N ALA A 278 -23.25 -18.17 -16.27
CA ALA A 278 -21.92 -17.81 -15.78
C ALA A 278 -21.25 -16.73 -16.63
N ALA A 279 -21.64 -16.58 -17.91
CA ALA A 279 -21.21 -15.45 -18.74
C ALA A 279 -21.93 -14.15 -18.34
N ASP A 280 -23.21 -14.22 -17.96
CA ASP A 280 -23.98 -13.09 -17.44
C ASP A 280 -23.53 -12.66 -16.03
N TYR A 281 -23.01 -13.62 -15.24
CA TYR A 281 -22.43 -13.39 -13.92
C TYR A 281 -21.00 -13.95 -13.80
N PRO A 282 -19.99 -13.31 -14.43
CA PRO A 282 -18.59 -13.78 -14.43
C PRO A 282 -17.97 -13.93 -13.03
N GLU A 283 -18.46 -13.15 -12.07
CA GLU A 283 -18.11 -13.21 -10.67
C GLU A 283 -18.40 -14.59 -10.04
N PHE A 284 -19.20 -15.45 -10.68
CA PHE A 284 -19.37 -16.86 -10.30
C PHE A 284 -18.02 -17.55 -10.00
N PHE A 285 -17.03 -17.32 -10.86
CA PHE A 285 -15.70 -17.94 -10.76
C PHE A 285 -14.85 -17.42 -9.61
N GLN A 286 -15.22 -16.29 -8.98
CA GLN A 286 -14.54 -15.76 -7.81
C GLN A 286 -14.88 -16.56 -6.54
N HIS A 287 -16.09 -17.12 -6.48
CA HIS A 287 -16.62 -17.74 -5.27
C HIS A 287 -15.98 -19.11 -5.00
N GLY A 288 -15.80 -19.43 -3.72
CA GLY A 288 -15.26 -20.72 -3.30
C GLY A 288 -16.27 -21.85 -3.49
N LEU A 289 -15.87 -22.93 -4.18
CA LEU A 289 -16.74 -24.07 -4.51
C LEU A 289 -17.41 -24.68 -3.26
N LYS A 290 -16.63 -25.21 -2.32
CA LYS A 290 -17.17 -25.85 -1.11
C LYS A 290 -17.85 -24.87 -0.15
N LYS A 291 -17.14 -23.79 0.21
CA LYS A 291 -17.56 -22.87 1.28
C LYS A 291 -18.79 -22.03 0.91
N ARG A 292 -19.00 -21.76 -0.39
CA ARG A 292 -20.06 -20.85 -0.85
C ARG A 292 -21.00 -21.50 -1.84
N LEU A 293 -20.52 -22.06 -2.96
CA LEU A 293 -21.39 -22.59 -4.02
C LEU A 293 -22.17 -23.83 -3.51
N GLU A 294 -21.48 -24.90 -3.13
CA GLU A 294 -22.09 -26.15 -2.66
C GLU A 294 -23.03 -25.94 -1.47
N ARG A 295 -22.59 -25.13 -0.48
CA ARG A 295 -23.40 -24.87 0.71
C ARG A 295 -24.69 -24.11 0.39
N ARG A 296 -24.64 -23.09 -0.47
CA ARG A 296 -25.82 -22.29 -0.82
C ARG A 296 -26.77 -23.10 -1.68
N GLU A 297 -26.25 -23.86 -2.64
CA GLU A 297 -27.04 -24.75 -3.48
C GLU A 297 -27.77 -25.82 -2.65
N LYS A 298 -27.07 -26.49 -1.72
CA LYS A 298 -27.68 -27.48 -0.83
C LYS A 298 -28.84 -26.88 -0.01
N LEU A 299 -28.67 -25.66 0.50
CA LEU A 299 -29.72 -24.96 1.26
C LEU A 299 -30.91 -24.56 0.38
N LEU A 300 -30.68 -24.17 -0.87
CA LEU A 300 -31.75 -23.83 -1.81
C LEU A 300 -32.56 -25.07 -2.20
N LYS A 301 -31.89 -26.20 -2.50
CA LYS A 301 -32.55 -27.49 -2.76
C LYS A 301 -33.39 -27.97 -1.58
N GLN A 302 -32.85 -27.90 -0.36
CA GLN A 302 -33.58 -28.28 0.86
C GLN A 302 -34.86 -27.47 1.08
N LYS A 303 -34.89 -26.23 0.61
CA LYS A 303 -36.02 -25.32 0.79
C LYS A 303 -36.86 -25.14 -0.47
N ASN A 304 -36.53 -25.85 -1.53
CA ASN A 304 -37.17 -25.78 -2.84
C ASN A 304 -37.27 -24.34 -3.40
N VAL A 305 -36.21 -23.54 -3.24
CA VAL A 305 -36.14 -22.16 -3.73
C VAL A 305 -35.23 -22.09 -4.95
N SER A 306 -35.73 -21.60 -6.08
CA SER A 306 -34.93 -21.26 -7.26
C SER A 306 -34.58 -19.76 -7.27
N CYS A 307 -33.37 -19.41 -7.69
CA CYS A 307 -32.97 -18.01 -7.95
C CYS A 307 -31.80 -17.91 -8.94
N SER A 308 -31.56 -16.70 -9.45
CA SER A 308 -30.41 -16.41 -10.33
C SER A 308 -29.07 -16.56 -9.59
N LEU A 309 -27.96 -16.73 -10.34
CA LEU A 309 -26.62 -16.80 -9.73
C LEU A 309 -26.27 -15.53 -8.94
N SER A 310 -26.62 -14.36 -9.46
CA SER A 310 -26.39 -13.06 -8.80
C SER A 310 -27.18 -12.96 -7.50
N GLU A 311 -28.48 -13.31 -7.49
CA GLU A 311 -29.30 -13.32 -6.28
C GLU A 311 -28.76 -14.28 -5.22
N MET A 312 -28.30 -15.46 -5.66
CA MET A 312 -27.70 -16.45 -4.79
C MET A 312 -26.37 -15.95 -4.21
N LEU A 313 -25.54 -15.25 -4.97
CA LEU A 313 -24.13 -15.06 -4.65
C LEU A 313 -23.72 -13.64 -4.26
N ASP A 314 -24.42 -12.59 -4.68
CA ASP A 314 -24.08 -11.19 -4.37
C ASP A 314 -24.37 -10.80 -2.92
N CYS A 315 -25.20 -11.58 -2.23
CA CYS A 315 -25.58 -11.29 -0.86
C CYS A 315 -24.62 -11.88 0.18
N ASN A 316 -24.48 -11.16 1.31
CA ASN A 316 -23.80 -11.66 2.50
C ASN A 316 -24.60 -12.83 3.12
N HIS A 317 -23.99 -13.60 4.04
CA HIS A 317 -24.62 -14.82 4.56
C HIS A 317 -25.95 -14.56 5.28
N LYS A 318 -26.06 -13.46 6.04
CA LYS A 318 -27.31 -13.09 6.76
C LYS A 318 -28.45 -12.79 5.77
N LYS A 319 -28.17 -11.99 4.73
CA LYS A 319 -29.12 -11.63 3.67
C LYS A 319 -29.49 -12.84 2.80
N PHE A 320 -28.56 -13.76 2.57
CA PHE A 320 -28.85 -15.03 1.91
C PHE A 320 -29.82 -15.89 2.75
N LEU A 321 -29.54 -16.03 4.04
CA LEU A 321 -30.38 -16.83 4.95
C LEU A 321 -31.79 -16.25 5.08
N SER A 322 -31.94 -14.93 5.19
CA SER A 322 -33.27 -14.30 5.26
C SER A 322 -34.07 -14.50 3.98
N ARG A 323 -33.45 -14.40 2.79
CA ARG A 323 -34.11 -14.69 1.51
C ARG A 323 -34.51 -16.15 1.39
N SER A 324 -33.63 -17.06 1.79
CA SER A 324 -33.95 -18.49 1.82
C SER A 324 -35.03 -18.85 2.84
N ARG A 325 -35.50 -17.93 3.70
CA ARG A 325 -36.58 -18.19 4.67
C ARG A 325 -37.96 -17.78 4.14
N VAL A 326 -38.06 -17.11 2.99
CA VAL A 326 -39.31 -16.51 2.52
C VAL A 326 -39.83 -17.22 1.27
N ARG A 327 -41.11 -17.68 1.37
CA ARG A 327 -42.02 -18.38 0.44
C ARG A 327 -41.97 -19.91 0.41
N CYS A 328 -42.80 -20.52 1.26
CA CYS A 328 -43.73 -21.54 0.79
C CYS A 328 -44.86 -20.83 0.02
N SER A 329 -45.09 -21.21 -1.23
CA SER A 329 -46.42 -21.05 -1.85
C SER A 329 -46.98 -22.47 -1.95
N PRO A 330 -48.19 -22.78 -1.46
CA PRO A 330 -48.75 -24.11 -1.63
C PRO A 330 -49.10 -24.31 -3.11
N LEU A 331 -48.36 -25.19 -3.78
CA LEU A 331 -48.91 -25.93 -4.91
C LEU A 331 -49.85 -26.97 -4.31
N GLN A 332 -51.16 -26.75 -4.45
CA GLN A 332 -52.17 -27.77 -4.16
C GLN A 332 -52.90 -28.08 -5.46
N LYS A 333 -52.60 -29.26 -6.03
CA LYS A 333 -53.48 -29.99 -6.95
C LYS A 333 -54.14 -31.11 -6.13
N CYS A 334 -55.47 -31.22 -6.21
CA CYS A 334 -56.28 -32.45 -6.37
C CYS A 334 -57.71 -32.28 -5.78
N GLY A 335 -58.74 -32.57 -6.60
CA GLY A 335 -60.02 -33.17 -6.18
C GLY A 335 -61.22 -32.25 -5.92
N ALA A 336 -62.29 -32.39 -6.73
CA ALA A 336 -63.57 -31.65 -6.74
C ALA A 336 -64.59 -32.10 -5.64
N PRO A 337 -65.89 -31.67 -5.61
CA PRO A 337 -66.60 -30.56 -6.32
C PRO A 337 -67.64 -29.77 -5.46
N LEU A 338 -68.34 -28.82 -6.12
CA LEU A 338 -69.59 -28.09 -5.75
C LEU A 338 -69.38 -26.92 -4.74
N GLU A 339 -69.95 -25.73 -4.87
CA GLU A 339 -71.15 -25.25 -5.56
C GLU A 339 -71.06 -23.71 -5.76
N ALA A 340 -71.88 -23.18 -6.67
CA ALA A 340 -71.92 -21.79 -7.11
C ALA A 340 -72.37 -20.81 -6.00
N THR A 341 -71.96 -19.53 -6.10
CA THR A 341 -72.86 -18.36 -6.28
C THR A 341 -72.15 -17.00 -6.12
N SER A 342 -72.49 -16.09 -7.05
CA SER A 342 -72.64 -14.62 -6.92
C SER A 342 -71.47 -13.69 -6.54
N ILE A 343 -70.99 -13.01 -7.59
CA ILE A 343 -70.70 -11.55 -7.71
C ILE A 343 -71.85 -10.72 -7.05
N PRO A 344 -71.64 -9.54 -6.40
CA PRO A 344 -71.22 -8.33 -7.13
C PRO A 344 -70.27 -7.30 -6.49
N SER A 345 -69.36 -6.85 -7.36
CA SER A 345 -69.04 -5.47 -7.74
C SER A 345 -69.43 -4.29 -6.83
N GLY A 346 -68.43 -3.44 -6.55
CA GLY A 346 -68.51 -1.97 -6.52
C GLY A 346 -67.10 -1.44 -6.73
N ARG A 347 -66.74 -0.86 -7.88
CA ARG A 347 -66.80 0.59 -8.20
C ARG A 347 -66.23 1.48 -7.10
N SER A 348 -65.49 2.54 -7.37
CA SER A 348 -64.67 3.03 -8.48
C SER A 348 -64.06 4.33 -7.95
N ASP A 349 -62.98 4.78 -8.60
CA ASP A 349 -62.60 6.20 -8.68
C ASP A 349 -62.02 6.85 -7.40
N GLU A 350 -61.02 7.74 -7.39
CA GLU A 350 -60.37 8.53 -8.43
C GLU A 350 -59.13 9.21 -7.81
N THR A 351 -58.07 9.36 -8.61
CA THR A 351 -57.18 10.54 -8.72
C THR A 351 -56.19 10.98 -7.62
N SER A 352 -54.98 11.21 -8.14
CA SER A 352 -54.08 12.36 -7.93
C SER A 352 -53.04 12.34 -6.80
N SER A 353 -51.80 12.09 -7.24
CA SER A 353 -50.63 12.96 -7.06
C SER A 353 -50.54 13.76 -5.75
N LYS A 354 -49.59 13.37 -4.90
CA LYS A 354 -48.69 14.33 -4.24
C LYS A 354 -47.37 13.63 -3.87
N ASN A 355 -46.29 14.16 -4.46
CA ASN A 355 -44.94 14.09 -3.93
C ASN A 355 -44.96 14.46 -2.45
N GLU A 356 -44.28 13.67 -1.60
CA GLU A 356 -43.52 14.23 -0.49
C GLU A 356 -42.53 13.20 0.08
N ASN A 357 -41.26 13.59 0.04
CA ASN A 357 -40.17 13.07 0.85
C ASN A 357 -40.60 12.93 2.31
N LYS A 358 -40.50 11.73 2.89
CA LYS A 358 -40.42 11.56 4.34
C LYS A 358 -39.23 10.70 4.71
N GLN A 359 -38.15 11.41 4.97
CA GLN A 359 -36.96 11.00 5.69
C GLN A 359 -37.33 10.89 7.18
N THR A 360 -37.59 9.68 7.67
CA THR A 360 -37.87 9.45 9.10
C THR A 360 -36.56 9.32 9.87
N LYS A 361 -36.25 10.37 10.62
CA LYS A 361 -35.18 10.50 11.60
C LYS A 361 -35.64 9.83 12.91
N MET A 362 -34.87 8.87 13.43
CA MET A 362 -34.88 8.49 14.85
C MET A 362 -33.48 8.79 15.41
N SER A 363 -33.40 9.84 16.22
CA SER A 363 -32.33 10.15 17.19
C SER A 363 -32.75 9.50 18.52
N SER A 364 -31.93 9.06 19.48
CA SER A 364 -30.59 9.41 19.96
C SER A 364 -30.04 8.15 20.69
N LYS A 365 -28.76 7.93 20.96
CA LYS A 365 -27.79 8.76 21.69
C LYS A 365 -26.39 8.20 21.41
N ASP A 366 -25.46 9.07 21.03
CA ASP A 366 -24.09 9.16 21.56
C ASP A 366 -23.46 10.41 20.93
N GLY A 367 -23.22 11.41 21.78
CA GLY A 367 -22.97 12.79 21.38
C GLY A 367 -21.50 13.06 21.02
N VAL A 368 -21.27 13.44 19.76
CA VAL A 368 -20.18 14.32 19.32
C VAL A 368 -20.77 15.24 18.24
N PRO A 369 -20.62 16.59 18.31
CA PRO A 369 -21.20 17.48 17.31
C PRO A 369 -20.48 17.31 15.96
N HIS A 370 -21.26 17.02 14.91
CA HIS A 370 -20.78 17.02 13.53
C HIS A 370 -20.62 18.47 13.05
N TRP A 371 -19.37 18.95 13.01
CA TRP A 371 -18.99 20.23 12.40
C TRP A 371 -18.56 20.00 10.94
N SER A 372 -19.16 20.72 9.99
CA SER A 372 -18.77 20.75 8.58
C SER A 372 -17.95 22.02 8.30
N VAL A 373 -16.86 21.88 7.54
CA VAL A 373 -15.98 23.01 7.14
C VAL A 373 -16.71 24.10 6.36
N TYR A 374 -17.88 23.79 5.79
CA TYR A 374 -18.64 24.70 4.94
C TYR A 374 -19.60 25.62 5.73
N ASP A 375 -19.80 25.40 7.03
CA ASP A 375 -20.83 26.11 7.80
C ASP A 375 -20.44 27.58 8.14
N ASN A 376 -19.17 27.96 7.96
CA ASN A 376 -18.68 29.33 8.21
C ASN A 376 -18.42 30.16 6.93
N ILE A 377 -18.57 29.59 5.74
CA ILE A 377 -18.29 30.31 4.49
C ILE A 377 -19.62 30.84 3.93
N LYS A 378 -20.03 32.02 4.40
CA LYS A 378 -21.27 32.66 3.92
C LYS A 378 -21.14 33.32 2.54
N ILE A 379 -19.92 33.48 2.00
CA ILE A 379 -19.66 34.01 0.65
C ILE A 379 -18.36 33.39 0.13
N ILE A 380 -18.36 32.80 -1.08
CA ILE A 380 -17.15 32.24 -1.72
C ILE A 380 -16.43 33.38 -2.46
N PRO A 381 -15.17 33.72 -2.12
CA PRO A 381 -14.42 34.73 -2.87
C PRO A 381 -14.08 34.23 -4.27
N SER A 382 -14.25 35.07 -5.29
CA SER A 382 -14.01 34.72 -6.71
C SER A 382 -12.54 34.46 -7.07
N ASN A 383 -11.61 34.68 -6.14
CA ASN A 383 -10.17 34.54 -6.34
C ASN A 383 -9.64 33.27 -5.63
N PRO A 384 -9.05 32.30 -6.37
CA PRO A 384 -8.52 31.05 -5.82
C PRO A 384 -7.48 31.23 -4.70
N ASN A 385 -6.66 32.29 -4.77
CA ASN A 385 -5.62 32.54 -3.78
C ASN A 385 -6.21 33.04 -2.45
N ALA A 386 -7.30 33.81 -2.50
CA ALA A 386 -8.01 34.28 -1.31
C ALA A 386 -8.77 33.14 -0.62
N LEU A 387 -9.39 32.25 -1.41
CA LEU A 387 -10.05 31.05 -0.90
C LEU A 387 -9.05 30.10 -0.20
N MET A 388 -7.87 29.91 -0.80
CA MET A 388 -6.80 29.09 -0.18
C MET A 388 -6.27 29.71 1.11
N ALA A 389 -6.18 31.04 1.19
CA ALA A 389 -5.77 31.74 2.41
C ALA A 389 -6.81 31.59 3.54
N GLU A 390 -8.11 31.69 3.23
CA GLU A 390 -9.19 31.48 4.20
C GLU A 390 -9.25 30.03 4.69
N ILE A 391 -9.07 29.06 3.79
CA ILE A 391 -9.01 27.63 4.14
C ILE A 391 -7.81 27.36 5.08
N ASN A 392 -6.64 27.90 4.76
CA ASN A 392 -5.44 27.72 5.59
C ASN A 392 -5.56 28.40 6.96
N SER A 393 -6.20 29.57 7.02
CA SER A 393 -6.51 30.26 8.26
C SER A 393 -7.48 29.45 9.12
N ALA A 394 -8.57 28.93 8.53
CA ALA A 394 -9.55 28.10 9.23
C ALA A 394 -8.96 26.78 9.74
N ILE A 395 -8.08 26.13 8.98
CA ILE A 395 -7.35 24.92 9.42
C ILE A 395 -6.45 25.25 10.60
N SER A 396 -5.74 26.39 10.55
CA SER A 396 -4.84 26.83 11.60
C SER A 396 -5.59 27.16 12.90
N SER A 397 -6.71 27.88 12.82
CA SER A 397 -7.57 28.17 13.97
C SER A 397 -8.20 26.90 14.57
N LEU A 398 -8.58 25.92 13.74
CA LEU A 398 -9.13 24.65 14.21
C LEU A 398 -8.08 23.76 14.89
N GLN A 399 -6.86 23.76 14.39
CA GLN A 399 -5.73 23.08 15.03
C GLN A 399 -5.39 23.75 16.36
N TYR A 400 -5.33 25.08 16.39
CA TYR A 400 -5.10 25.85 17.62
C TYR A 400 -6.17 25.56 18.68
N ALA A 401 -7.46 25.63 18.31
CA ALA A 401 -8.57 25.36 19.22
C ALA A 401 -8.58 23.90 19.75
N LYS A 402 -8.20 22.94 18.90
CA LYS A 402 -8.03 21.53 19.31
C LYS A 402 -6.88 21.35 20.30
N THR A 403 -5.77 22.06 20.10
CA THR A 403 -4.60 21.98 20.99
C THR A 403 -4.84 22.68 22.33
N THR A 404 -5.58 23.79 22.37
CA THR A 404 -5.99 24.45 23.63
C THR A 404 -7.03 23.67 24.43
N LYS A 405 -7.84 22.79 23.80
CA LYS A 405 -8.80 21.92 24.50
C LYS A 405 -8.17 20.76 25.29
N PHE A 406 -6.90 20.42 25.04
CA PHE A 406 -6.16 19.42 25.81
C PHE A 406 -5.38 20.00 27.00
N LEU A 407 -5.49 21.31 27.22
CA LEU A 407 -4.93 21.99 28.38
C LEU A 407 -6.09 22.57 29.20
N ASN A 408 -6.66 21.78 30.12
CA ASN A 408 -7.49 22.36 31.16
C ASN A 408 -6.62 22.81 32.35
N PRO A 409 -7.03 23.90 33.05
CA PRO A 409 -6.13 24.72 33.85
C PRO A 409 -6.14 24.30 35.33
N LEU A 410 -4.96 24.24 35.96
CA LEU A 410 -4.84 24.23 37.41
C LEU A 410 -4.82 25.68 37.96
N PRO A 411 -5.26 25.91 39.21
CA PRO A 411 -5.86 27.16 39.67
C PRO A 411 -4.83 28.26 39.98
N PRO A 412 -5.26 29.54 40.07
CA PRO A 412 -4.35 30.65 40.33
C PRO A 412 -4.07 30.78 41.83
N LEU A 413 -2.78 30.90 42.18
CA LEU A 413 -2.32 31.30 43.51
C LEU A 413 -1.24 32.40 43.35
N PRO A 414 -1.03 33.26 44.38
CA PRO A 414 -1.17 34.71 44.23
C PRO A 414 0.15 35.47 44.10
N LYS A 415 0.01 36.77 43.82
CA LYS A 415 1.08 37.74 43.55
C LYS A 415 2.00 38.01 44.77
N ASN A 416 3.30 37.97 44.49
CA ASN A 416 4.44 38.76 45.02
C ASN A 416 4.46 39.23 46.49
N LYS A 417 5.55 38.90 47.21
CA LYS A 417 6.59 39.86 47.71
C LYS A 417 7.77 39.20 48.46
N LYS A 418 8.99 39.44 47.92
CA LYS A 418 10.23 40.02 48.52
C LYS A 418 10.98 39.36 49.73
N ILE A 419 12.30 39.14 49.48
CA ILE A 419 13.54 39.13 50.34
C ILE A 419 13.65 37.99 51.38
N VAL A 420 14.77 37.30 51.71
CA VAL A 420 16.24 37.49 51.74
C VAL A 420 16.96 36.10 51.63
N ASP A 421 18.27 36.10 51.31
CA ASP A 421 19.29 35.02 51.30
C ASP A 421 19.05 33.72 52.10
N ASP A 422 19.39 32.56 51.50
CA ASP A 422 20.65 31.83 51.77
C ASP A 422 20.72 30.49 51.00
N GLY A 423 21.91 30.16 50.49
CA GLY A 423 22.45 28.79 50.43
C GLY A 423 21.75 27.66 49.63
N ASN A 424 22.27 27.46 48.41
CA ASN A 424 22.63 26.15 47.83
C ASN A 424 21.55 25.21 47.21
N ASN A 425 21.99 24.55 46.13
CA ASN A 425 21.41 23.43 45.36
C ASN A 425 20.39 23.67 44.21
N SER A 426 20.89 23.40 43.01
CA SER A 426 20.25 22.68 41.88
C SER A 426 18.89 23.16 41.34
N SER A 427 18.91 23.79 40.15
CA SER A 427 17.97 23.42 39.08
C SER A 427 18.42 23.97 37.72
N SER A 428 18.72 23.05 36.81
CA SER A 428 18.98 23.28 35.39
C SER A 428 17.74 23.93 34.73
N SER A 429 17.85 25.19 34.33
CA SER A 429 16.86 25.79 33.42
C SER A 429 16.89 25.02 32.10
N SER A 430 15.73 24.61 31.60
CA SER A 430 15.61 23.81 30.38
C SER A 430 16.29 24.48 29.19
N LEU A 431 17.48 24.01 28.83
CA LEU A 431 18.35 24.56 27.78
C LEU A 431 17.68 24.51 26.38
N TYR A 432 16.66 23.67 26.21
CA TYR A 432 15.99 23.39 24.94
C TYR A 432 14.47 23.62 25.04
N ASP A 433 13.89 24.26 24.03
CA ASP A 433 12.46 24.50 23.91
C ASP A 433 12.01 24.15 22.49
N ALA A 434 11.30 23.03 22.38
CA ALA A 434 10.82 22.51 21.10
C ALA A 434 9.82 23.44 20.40
N ARG A 435 9.06 24.26 21.13
CA ARG A 435 8.14 25.24 20.54
C ARG A 435 8.92 26.40 19.95
N MET A 436 9.90 26.93 20.68
CA MET A 436 10.76 28.00 20.18
C MET A 436 11.60 27.54 18.98
N ALA A 437 12.13 26.31 19.02
CA ALA A 437 12.88 25.73 17.90
C ALA A 437 12.02 25.61 16.64
N HIS A 438 10.75 25.17 16.80
CA HIS A 438 9.82 25.02 15.68
C HIS A 438 9.36 26.35 15.08
N ASP A 439 9.14 27.37 15.92
CA ASP A 439 8.80 28.72 15.46
C ASP A 439 9.94 29.37 14.67
N ALA A 440 11.17 29.29 15.21
CA ALA A 440 12.37 29.77 14.54
C ALA A 440 12.60 29.04 13.21
N TYR A 441 12.37 27.72 13.16
CA TYR A 441 12.46 26.94 11.93
C TYR A 441 11.44 27.38 10.87
N LYS A 442 10.16 27.58 11.25
CA LYS A 442 9.12 28.05 10.33
C LYS A 442 9.44 29.42 9.75
N ARG A 443 9.88 30.35 10.61
CA ARG A 443 10.27 31.70 10.19
C ARG A 443 11.50 31.67 9.28
N GLY A 444 12.50 30.83 9.59
CA GLY A 444 13.67 30.62 8.75
C GLY A 444 13.30 30.15 7.34
N LEU A 445 12.38 29.18 7.22
CA LEU A 445 11.87 28.74 5.92
C LEU A 445 11.10 29.81 5.16
N ALA A 446 10.31 30.65 5.85
CA ALA A 446 9.60 31.75 5.22
C ALA A 446 10.57 32.79 4.62
N TYR A 447 11.66 33.11 5.32
CA TYR A 447 12.71 34.00 4.80
C TYR A 447 13.54 33.35 3.68
N MET A 448 13.80 32.04 3.74
CA MET A 448 14.40 31.31 2.60
C MET A 448 13.53 31.39 1.34
N ALA A 449 12.20 31.33 1.49
CA ALA A 449 11.26 31.44 0.37
C ALA A 449 11.14 32.87 -0.16
N ALA A 450 11.37 33.87 0.70
CA ALA A 450 11.42 35.29 0.35
C ALA A 450 12.81 35.77 -0.12
N ASP A 451 13.76 34.85 -0.33
CA ASP A 451 15.16 35.10 -0.73
C ASP A 451 15.96 36.03 0.21
N ASN A 452 15.50 36.18 1.46
CA ASN A 452 16.24 36.89 2.50
C ASN A 452 17.13 35.90 3.25
N LEU A 453 18.28 35.58 2.63
CA LEU A 453 19.16 34.50 3.07
C LEU A 453 19.87 34.76 4.41
N GLU A 454 20.12 36.02 4.75
CA GLU A 454 20.82 36.41 5.98
C GLU A 454 19.95 36.20 7.22
N GLU A 455 18.69 36.65 7.15
CA GLU A 455 17.72 36.45 8.23
C GLU A 455 17.27 34.98 8.33
N ALA A 456 17.20 34.28 7.19
CA ALA A 456 17.00 32.83 7.16
C ALA A 456 18.13 32.08 7.90
N TYR A 457 19.40 32.42 7.62
CA TYR A 457 20.55 31.79 8.24
C TYR A 457 20.57 32.03 9.77
N ARG A 458 20.25 33.25 10.21
CA ARG A 458 20.17 33.60 11.63
C ARG A 458 19.09 32.80 12.37
N LEU A 459 17.90 32.68 11.77
CA LEU A 459 16.76 31.98 12.39
C LEU A 459 16.92 30.46 12.39
N LEU A 460 17.56 29.88 11.36
CA LEU A 460 17.87 28.45 11.34
C LEU A 460 18.92 28.08 12.41
N ASN A 461 19.92 28.93 12.65
CA ASN A 461 20.86 28.75 13.76
C ASN A 461 20.19 28.89 15.14
N ALA A 462 19.25 29.84 15.28
CA ALA A 462 18.43 29.94 16.49
C ALA A 462 17.58 28.68 16.71
N ALA A 463 16.99 28.12 15.65
CA ALA A 463 16.24 26.87 15.69
C ALA A 463 17.12 25.69 16.15
N LEU A 464 18.35 25.60 15.66
CA LEU A 464 19.31 24.57 16.07
C LEU A 464 19.67 24.68 17.56
N SER A 465 19.91 25.90 18.06
CA SER A 465 20.29 26.14 19.46
C SER A 465 19.21 25.78 20.48
N LYS A 466 17.94 25.81 20.07
CA LYS A 466 16.78 25.49 20.92
C LYS A 466 16.24 24.08 20.68
N CYS A 467 16.75 23.37 19.67
CA CYS A 467 16.30 22.03 19.32
C CYS A 467 16.83 21.01 20.33
N PRO A 468 15.97 20.17 20.93
CA PRO A 468 16.41 19.08 21.78
C PRO A 468 17.35 18.10 21.03
N PRO A 469 18.52 17.74 21.59
CA PRO A 469 19.52 16.92 20.91
C PRO A 469 19.08 15.47 20.66
N ASP A 470 18.05 14.98 21.37
CA ASP A 470 17.42 13.67 21.14
C ASP A 470 16.63 13.59 19.81
N LYS A 471 16.38 14.74 19.16
CA LYS A 471 15.67 14.83 17.87
C LYS A 471 16.64 14.84 16.69
N ILE A 472 17.42 13.76 16.54
CA ILE A 472 18.48 13.60 15.54
C ILE A 472 18.02 13.97 14.12
N CYS A 473 16.83 13.53 13.69
CA CYS A 473 16.30 13.87 12.35
C CYS A 473 15.98 15.37 12.19
N ALA A 474 15.52 16.05 13.24
CA ALA A 474 15.23 17.48 13.19
C ALA A 474 16.53 18.29 13.16
N VAL A 475 17.51 17.91 13.97
CA VAL A 475 18.85 18.50 14.01
C VAL A 475 19.53 18.36 12.63
N ALA A 476 19.55 17.16 12.04
CA ALA A 476 20.13 16.93 10.72
C ALA A 476 19.44 17.76 9.62
N LYS A 477 18.12 17.91 9.68
CA LYS A 477 17.36 18.72 8.74
C LYS A 477 17.70 20.21 8.84
N ILE A 478 17.78 20.73 10.08
CA ILE A 478 18.15 22.13 10.32
C ILE A 478 19.59 22.38 9.85
N GLN A 479 20.54 21.48 10.14
CA GLN A 479 21.93 21.57 9.70
C GLN A 479 22.06 21.55 8.17
N SER A 480 21.31 20.69 7.48
CA SER A 480 21.28 20.66 6.01
C SER A 480 20.79 21.99 5.42
N LEU A 481 19.75 22.59 6.00
CA LEU A 481 19.24 23.89 5.56
C LEU A 481 20.22 25.04 5.85
N ILE A 482 20.92 25.00 6.98
CA ILE A 482 21.98 25.97 7.30
C ILE A 482 23.10 25.89 6.25
N SER A 483 23.57 24.69 5.91
CA SER A 483 24.60 24.48 4.88
C SER A 483 24.16 24.97 3.51
N LEU A 484 22.91 24.69 3.12
CA LEU A 484 22.34 25.16 1.85
C LEU A 484 22.23 26.69 1.81
N THR A 485 21.82 27.31 2.91
CA THR A 485 21.69 28.78 3.01
C THR A 485 23.06 29.45 2.98
N ALA A 486 24.07 28.88 3.67
CA ALA A 486 25.44 29.36 3.65
C ALA A 486 26.08 29.28 2.25
N GLN A 487 25.84 28.19 1.51
CA GLN A 487 26.29 28.06 0.13
C GLN A 487 25.70 29.16 -0.77
N ARG A 488 24.40 29.47 -0.61
CA ARG A 488 23.72 30.52 -1.39
C ARG A 488 24.17 31.94 -1.01
N LEU A 489 24.47 32.19 0.27
CA LEU A 489 25.08 33.46 0.73
C LEU A 489 26.46 33.68 0.10
N GLY A 490 27.28 32.63 -0.01
CA GLY A 490 28.60 32.70 -0.64
C GLY A 490 28.58 32.88 -2.17
N THR A 491 27.47 32.56 -2.83
CA THR A 491 27.30 32.79 -4.28
C THR A 491 26.76 34.19 -4.63
N SER A 492 26.16 34.90 -3.67
CA SER A 492 25.57 36.24 -3.88
C SER A 492 26.59 37.39 -3.71
N THR A 493 27.80 37.09 -3.25
CA THR A 493 28.90 38.06 -2.98
C THR A 493 30.03 38.02 -4.02
N ARG A 494 29.76 37.46 -5.22
CA ARG A 494 30.73 37.41 -6.34
C ARG A 494 30.17 38.04 -7.60
#